data_AF-A0A635K9F2-F1
#
_entry.id   AF-A0A635K9F2-F1
#
_cell.length_a   1.000
_cell.length_b   1.000
_cell.length_c   1.000
_cell.angle_alpha   90.00
_cell.angle_beta   90.00
_cell.angle_gamma   90.00
#
_symmetry.space_group_name_H-M   'P 1'
#
loop_
_entity.id
_entity.type
_entity.pdbx_description
1 polymer ?
#
loop_
_entity_poly.entity_id
_entity_poly.type
_entity_poly.pdbx_seq_one_letter_code
_entity_poly.pdbx_strand_id
1 'polypeptide(L)'
;MTTITNNKLTDERVSNATLIRLIQWAEQHNSHYVAAALCELQERRKADSAEPAGYHVIKECGKVGCSVTTLEEAEKTRDFWNKRWTIRPYFYTQPASEREQIRREHAEWSDATFGDVGPIGPLKHLSKEALEAAAEPDDLSEWADMQFLLWDAQRRAGITDEQITQAMVEKLAVNKSRQWPEPKDGEPRLHIKEQPVPVVPPAIEPDYKVIKSILPTTNPDEYACCIAADMWNACRSAMLNGGKS
;
A
#
# COMPACT_ATOMS: atom_id res chain seq x y z
N MET A 1 -14.89 19.69 -48.96
CA MET A 1 -13.83 19.93 -47.95
C MET A 1 -14.51 20.08 -46.60
N THR A 2 -14.39 19.08 -45.73
CA THR A 2 -15.01 19.09 -44.40
C THR A 2 -14.04 19.75 -43.43
N THR A 3 -14.40 20.92 -42.92
CA THR A 3 -13.60 21.70 -41.97
C THR A 3 -13.56 20.97 -40.63
N ILE A 4 -12.41 20.38 -40.28
CA ILE A 4 -12.17 19.85 -38.93
C ILE A 4 -11.89 21.05 -38.02
N THR A 5 -12.86 21.43 -37.19
CA THR A 5 -12.66 22.40 -36.13
C THR A 5 -11.78 21.77 -35.06
N ASN A 6 -10.56 22.29 -34.88
CA ASN A 6 -9.68 21.97 -33.75
C ASN A 6 -10.36 22.41 -32.45
N ASN A 7 -11.06 21.48 -31.83
CA ASN A 7 -11.73 21.66 -30.55
C ASN A 7 -10.65 21.63 -29.46
N LYS A 8 -9.95 22.75 -29.25
CA LYS A 8 -9.00 22.88 -28.13
C LYS A 8 -9.79 22.61 -26.84
N LEU A 9 -9.44 21.52 -26.15
CA LEU A 9 -9.84 21.29 -24.78
C LEU A 9 -9.17 22.38 -23.93
N THR A 10 -9.93 23.37 -23.49
CA THR A 10 -9.48 24.36 -22.51
C THR A 10 -9.59 23.76 -21.10
N ASP A 11 -8.71 24.16 -20.19
CA ASP A 11 -8.67 23.62 -18.82
C ASP A 11 -9.98 23.76 -18.05
N GLU A 12 -10.81 24.77 -18.38
CA GLU A 12 -12.16 24.97 -17.84
C GLU A 12 -13.14 23.83 -18.17
N ARG A 13 -12.91 23.06 -19.24
CA ARG A 13 -13.89 22.07 -19.74
C ARG A 13 -13.90 20.77 -18.95
N VAL A 14 -12.86 20.49 -18.16
CA VAL A 14 -12.75 19.25 -17.40
C VAL A 14 -12.62 19.60 -15.93
N SER A 15 -13.66 19.36 -15.14
CA SER A 15 -13.62 19.58 -13.68
C SER A 15 -12.81 18.47 -12.99
N ASN A 16 -12.32 18.70 -11.77
CA ASN A 16 -11.70 17.65 -10.94
C ASN A 16 -12.67 16.47 -10.70
N ALA A 17 -13.98 16.75 -10.57
CA ALA A 17 -15.00 15.70 -10.47
C ALA A 17 -15.13 14.87 -11.76
N THR A 18 -14.93 15.48 -12.92
CA THR A 18 -14.87 14.78 -14.21
C THR A 18 -13.63 13.89 -14.27
N LEU A 19 -12.48 14.39 -13.80
CA LEU A 19 -11.22 13.63 -13.80
C LEU A 19 -11.32 12.36 -12.93
N ILE A 20 -11.85 12.50 -11.71
CA ILE A 20 -12.06 11.37 -10.78
C ILE A 20 -12.97 10.31 -11.41
N ARG A 21 -14.05 10.71 -12.08
CA ARG A 21 -14.96 9.77 -12.77
C ARG A 21 -14.27 9.05 -13.94
N LEU A 22 -13.39 9.73 -14.67
CA LEU A 22 -12.65 9.13 -15.78
C LEU A 22 -11.57 8.15 -15.30
N ILE A 23 -10.91 8.43 -14.16
CA ILE A 23 -9.96 7.50 -13.52
C ILE A 23 -10.69 6.23 -13.10
N GLN A 24 -11.80 6.36 -12.37
CA GLN A 24 -12.62 5.23 -11.93
C GLN A 24 -13.12 4.39 -13.12
N TRP A 25 -13.55 5.06 -14.20
CA TRP A 25 -13.94 4.38 -15.43
C TRP A 25 -12.76 3.62 -16.06
N ALA A 26 -11.59 4.23 -16.16
CA ALA A 26 -10.41 3.61 -16.76
C ALA A 26 -9.93 2.38 -15.97
N GLU A 27 -9.97 2.45 -14.64
CA GLU A 27 -9.66 1.32 -13.75
C GLU A 27 -10.66 0.17 -13.91
N GLN A 28 -11.96 0.46 -13.96
CA GLN A 28 -13.00 -0.56 -14.18
C GLN A 28 -12.87 -1.31 -15.51
N HIS A 29 -12.23 -0.69 -16.51
CA HIS A 29 -12.07 -1.26 -17.85
C HIS A 29 -10.64 -1.75 -18.11
N ASN A 30 -9.82 -1.95 -17.07
CA ASN A 30 -8.42 -2.40 -17.17
C ASN A 30 -7.56 -1.55 -18.12
N SER A 31 -7.86 -0.26 -18.27
CA SER A 31 -7.10 0.66 -19.10
C SER A 31 -6.02 1.36 -18.27
N HIS A 32 -5.03 0.59 -17.84
CA HIS A 32 -3.99 1.04 -16.89
C HIS A 32 -3.21 2.27 -17.38
N TYR A 33 -2.94 2.38 -18.69
CA TYR A 33 -2.26 3.54 -19.27
C TYR A 33 -3.09 4.82 -19.18
N VAL A 34 -4.41 4.72 -19.40
CA VAL A 34 -5.32 5.87 -19.32
C VAL A 34 -5.53 6.30 -17.87
N ALA A 35 -5.64 5.35 -16.94
CA ALA A 35 -5.70 5.64 -15.51
C ALA A 35 -4.44 6.38 -15.03
N ALA A 36 -3.25 5.89 -15.41
CA ALA A 36 -1.98 6.53 -15.04
C ALA A 36 -1.86 7.97 -15.57
N ALA A 37 -2.19 8.20 -16.85
CA ALA A 37 -2.13 9.53 -17.44
C ALA A 37 -3.14 10.51 -16.80
N LEU A 38 -4.33 10.03 -16.42
CA LEU A 38 -5.34 10.86 -15.75
C LEU A 38 -4.96 11.16 -14.29
N CYS A 39 -4.37 10.20 -13.57
CA CYS A 39 -3.84 10.43 -12.22
C CYS A 39 -2.70 11.47 -12.25
N GLU A 40 -1.77 11.37 -13.22
CA GLU A 40 -0.70 12.36 -13.39
C GLU A 40 -1.27 13.76 -13.67
N LEU A 41 -2.29 13.86 -14.52
CA LEU A 41 -2.99 15.12 -14.78
C LEU A 41 -3.69 15.67 -13.53
N GLN A 42 -4.24 14.80 -12.67
CA GLN A 42 -4.83 15.19 -11.40
C GLN A 42 -3.79 15.78 -10.45
N GLU A 43 -2.62 15.14 -10.34
CA GLU A 43 -1.54 15.60 -9.46
C GLU A 43 -0.92 16.91 -9.96
N ARG A 44 -0.73 17.07 -11.28
CA ARG A 44 -0.32 18.36 -11.87
C ARG A 44 -1.33 19.46 -11.56
N ARG A 45 -2.63 19.18 -11.65
CA ARG A 45 -3.68 20.13 -11.27
C ARG A 45 -3.68 20.45 -9.77
N LYS A 46 -3.41 19.47 -8.91
CA LYS A 46 -3.24 19.73 -7.47
C LYS A 46 -2.04 20.65 -7.21
N ALA A 47 -0.91 20.41 -7.86
CA ALA A 47 0.28 21.25 -7.77
C ALA A 47 0.03 22.68 -8.28
N ASP A 48 -0.70 22.84 -9.38
CA ASP A 48 -1.08 24.16 -9.91
C ASP A 48 -2.17 24.85 -9.07
N SER A 49 -2.95 24.10 -8.28
CA SER A 49 -4.00 24.60 -7.39
C SER A 49 -3.53 24.92 -5.96
N ALA A 50 -2.25 24.69 -5.65
CA ALA A 50 -1.71 25.06 -4.35
C ALA A 50 -1.78 26.58 -4.21
N GLU A 51 -2.48 27.08 -3.19
CA GLU A 51 -2.46 28.51 -2.89
C GLU A 51 -1.01 28.92 -2.55
N PRO A 52 -0.46 29.95 -3.19
CA PRO A 52 0.88 30.40 -2.90
C PRO A 52 0.97 30.89 -1.46
N ALA A 53 2.08 30.56 -0.79
CA ALA A 53 2.37 31.03 0.56
C ALA A 53 2.48 32.56 0.65
N GLY A 54 2.74 33.19 -0.49
CA GLY A 54 2.74 34.63 -0.67
C GLY A 54 3.34 34.99 -2.02
N TYR A 55 3.65 36.26 -2.19
CA TYR A 55 4.16 36.82 -3.44
C TYR A 55 5.41 37.65 -3.17
N HIS A 56 6.47 37.37 -3.92
CA HIS A 56 7.67 38.19 -3.96
C HIS A 56 7.48 39.33 -4.97
N VAL A 57 7.77 40.56 -4.54
CA VAL A 57 7.96 41.70 -5.45
C VAL A 57 9.45 41.81 -5.76
N ILE A 58 9.81 41.56 -7.01
CA ILE A 58 11.19 41.39 -7.48
C ILE A 58 11.60 42.61 -8.30
N LYS A 59 12.74 43.21 -7.92
CA LYS A 59 13.34 44.36 -8.59
C LYS A 59 13.79 44.01 -10.00
N GLU A 60 14.00 45.00 -10.86
CA GLU A 60 14.55 44.79 -12.22
C GLU A 60 15.91 44.05 -12.21
N CYS A 61 16.70 44.21 -11.14
CA CYS A 61 17.96 43.50 -10.96
C CYS A 61 17.81 42.03 -10.53
N GLY A 62 16.59 41.50 -10.47
CA GLY A 62 16.29 40.11 -10.10
C GLY A 62 16.30 39.82 -8.59
N LYS A 63 16.63 40.80 -7.74
CA LYS A 63 16.61 40.64 -6.28
C LYS A 63 15.20 40.83 -5.71
N VAL A 64 14.84 40.02 -4.72
CA VAL A 64 13.60 40.18 -3.95
C VAL A 64 13.65 41.53 -3.21
N GLY A 65 12.68 42.39 -3.47
CA GLY A 65 12.51 43.65 -2.77
C GLY A 65 11.73 43.48 -1.48
N CYS A 66 10.60 42.79 -1.56
CA CYS A 66 9.76 42.43 -0.41
C CYS A 66 8.92 41.19 -0.72
N SER A 67 8.37 40.60 0.35
CA SER A 67 7.43 39.49 0.29
C SER A 67 6.15 39.91 0.99
N VAL A 68 5.01 39.58 0.42
CA VAL A 68 3.68 39.90 0.97
C VAL A 68 2.76 38.69 0.84
N THR A 69 1.71 38.66 1.65
CA THR A 69 0.83 37.50 1.78
C THR A 69 -0.21 37.39 0.67
N THR A 70 -0.64 38.51 0.07
CA THR A 70 -1.68 38.52 -0.94
C THR A 70 -1.21 39.11 -2.27
N LEU A 71 -1.85 38.70 -3.37
CA LEU A 71 -1.55 39.25 -4.70
C LEU A 71 -1.87 40.75 -4.75
N GLU A 72 -2.98 41.16 -4.13
CA GLU A 72 -3.40 42.56 -4.10
C GLU A 72 -2.37 43.46 -3.41
N GLU A 73 -1.81 43.02 -2.28
CA GLU A 73 -0.72 43.74 -1.61
C GLU A 73 0.54 43.79 -2.46
N ALA A 74 0.84 42.72 -3.21
CA ALA A 74 2.00 42.66 -4.08
C ALA A 74 1.87 43.65 -5.24
N GLU A 75 0.67 43.75 -5.82
CA GLU A 75 0.34 44.68 -6.88
C GLU A 75 0.40 46.13 -6.40
N LYS A 76 -0.21 46.44 -5.25
CA LYS A 76 -0.11 47.77 -4.62
C LYS A 76 1.34 48.15 -4.35
N THR A 77 2.13 47.22 -3.84
CA THR A 77 3.55 47.46 -3.52
C THR A 77 4.38 47.65 -4.80
N ARG A 78 4.21 46.82 -5.82
CA ARG A 78 4.82 47.03 -7.14
C ARG A 78 4.45 48.41 -7.69
N ASP A 79 3.16 48.75 -7.70
CA ASP A 79 2.67 49.96 -8.33
C ASP A 79 3.09 51.26 -7.61
N PHE A 80 3.24 51.20 -6.28
CA PHE A 80 3.76 52.30 -5.47
C PHE A 80 5.27 52.49 -5.65
N TRP A 81 6.05 51.41 -5.65
CA TRP A 81 7.52 51.50 -5.67
C TRP A 81 8.08 51.61 -7.09
N ASN A 82 7.68 50.71 -8.00
CA ASN A 82 8.10 50.71 -9.40
C ASN A 82 7.27 49.71 -10.22
N LYS A 83 6.47 50.22 -11.16
CA LYS A 83 5.62 49.40 -12.05
C LYS A 83 6.36 48.37 -12.92
N ARG A 84 7.68 48.51 -13.09
CA ARG A 84 8.52 47.57 -13.84
C ARG A 84 8.99 46.38 -13.00
N TRP A 85 8.74 46.39 -11.69
CA TRP A 85 9.04 45.23 -10.82
C TRP A 85 8.08 44.08 -11.11
N THR A 86 8.57 42.86 -10.94
CA THR A 86 7.80 41.64 -11.26
C THR A 86 7.29 41.00 -9.98
N ILE A 87 6.10 40.40 -10.05
CA ILE A 87 5.52 39.66 -8.93
C ILE A 87 5.65 38.18 -9.24
N ARG A 88 6.18 37.39 -8.30
CA ARG A 88 6.22 35.93 -8.42
C ARG A 88 5.61 35.28 -7.18
N PRO A 89 4.71 34.30 -7.34
CA PRO A 89 4.28 33.49 -6.22
C PRO A 89 5.48 32.73 -5.66
N TYR A 90 5.54 32.61 -4.34
CA TYR A 90 6.42 31.66 -3.68
C TYR A 90 5.59 30.68 -2.86
N PHE A 91 6.12 29.49 -2.73
CA PHE A 91 5.50 28.41 -1.97
C PHE A 91 6.46 28.11 -0.83
N TYR A 92 5.96 28.05 0.41
CA TYR A 92 6.72 27.38 1.46
C TYR A 92 6.77 25.91 1.06
N THR A 93 7.95 25.37 0.77
CA THR A 93 8.16 23.96 1.05
C THR A 93 8.02 23.86 2.56
N GLN A 94 6.98 23.17 3.04
CA GLN A 94 6.89 22.93 4.48
C GLN A 94 8.23 22.34 4.93
N PRO A 95 8.86 22.89 5.97
CA PRO A 95 10.07 22.27 6.50
C PRO A 95 9.75 20.80 6.75
N ALA A 96 10.67 19.93 6.36
CA ALA A 96 10.59 18.51 6.68
C ALA A 96 10.17 18.38 8.15
N SER A 97 9.12 17.59 8.42
CA SER A 97 8.67 17.40 9.80
C SER A 97 9.85 17.01 10.70
N GLU A 98 9.81 17.34 11.99
CA GLU A 98 10.87 16.94 12.93
C GLU A 98 11.18 15.44 12.84
N ARG A 99 10.15 14.60 12.68
CA ARG A 99 10.27 13.15 12.44
C ARG A 99 11.02 12.79 11.16
N GLU A 100 10.92 13.61 10.13
CA GLU A 100 11.68 13.46 8.89
C GLU A 100 13.14 13.87 9.06
N GLN A 101 13.40 14.94 9.81
CA GLN A 101 14.76 15.38 10.13
C GLN A 101 15.50 14.30 10.93
N ILE A 102 14.89 13.82 12.01
CA ILE A 102 15.43 12.74 12.84
C ILE A 102 15.74 11.48 12.02
N ARG A 103 14.84 11.09 11.09
CA ARG A 103 15.06 9.90 10.25
C ARG A 103 16.27 10.04 9.33
N ARG A 104 16.49 11.23 8.76
CA ARG A 104 17.67 11.50 7.93
C ARG A 104 18.96 11.50 8.75
N GLU A 105 18.97 12.20 9.89
CA GLU A 105 20.13 12.22 10.79
C GLU A 105 20.50 10.81 11.26
N HIS A 106 19.49 10.00 11.61
CA HIS A 106 19.69 8.60 11.94
C HIS A 106 20.29 7.79 10.78
N ALA A 107 19.80 7.99 9.56
CA ALA A 107 20.34 7.29 8.38
C ALA A 107 21.81 7.65 8.12
N GLU A 108 22.15 8.95 8.19
CA GLU A 108 23.53 9.44 8.04
C GLU A 108 24.46 8.85 9.11
N TRP A 109 24.03 8.85 10.37
CA TRP A 109 24.78 8.24 11.47
C TRP A 109 24.94 6.71 11.29
N SER A 110 23.88 6.02 10.90
CA SER A 110 23.88 4.57 10.66
C SER A 110 24.83 4.19 9.53
N ASP A 111 24.86 4.96 8.44
CA ASP A 111 25.80 4.75 7.33
C ASP A 111 27.24 5.00 7.77
N ALA A 112 27.50 6.06 8.55
CA ALA A 112 28.83 6.35 9.07
C ALA A 112 29.34 5.29 10.05
N THR A 113 28.43 4.69 10.84
CA THR A 113 28.79 3.75 11.91
C THR A 113 28.91 2.31 11.40
N PHE A 114 27.96 1.86 10.58
CA PHE A 114 27.84 0.46 10.18
C PHE A 114 28.24 0.21 8.72
N GLY A 115 28.34 1.26 7.91
CA GLY A 115 28.67 1.15 6.49
C GLY A 115 27.58 0.48 5.65
N ASP A 116 28.00 -0.16 4.56
CA ASP A 116 27.14 -0.81 3.58
C ASP A 116 26.67 -2.20 4.06
N VAL A 117 25.68 -2.20 4.96
CA VAL A 117 25.00 -3.40 5.44
C VAL A 117 23.56 -3.48 4.94
N GLY A 118 23.07 -4.70 4.75
CA GLY A 118 21.70 -4.96 4.29
C GLY A 118 20.65 -4.94 5.41
N PRO A 119 19.36 -5.11 5.06
CA PRO A 119 18.23 -4.90 5.98
C PRO A 119 18.06 -6.01 7.05
N ILE A 120 18.70 -7.17 6.87
CA ILE A 120 18.51 -8.34 7.74
C ILE A 120 19.03 -8.11 9.17
N GLY A 121 20.12 -7.38 9.33
CA GLY A 121 20.69 -7.07 10.65
C GLY A 121 19.70 -6.26 11.51
N PRO A 122 19.25 -5.08 11.03
CA PRO A 122 18.24 -4.29 11.72
C PRO A 122 16.95 -5.05 12.00
N LEU A 123 16.47 -5.91 11.08
CA LEU A 123 15.27 -6.73 11.32
C LEU A 123 15.45 -7.77 12.44
N LYS A 124 16.62 -8.41 12.52
CA LYS A 124 16.93 -9.31 13.64
C LYS A 124 17.04 -8.56 14.95
N HIS A 125 17.58 -7.34 14.92
CA HIS A 125 17.66 -6.49 16.10
C HIS A 125 16.26 -6.04 16.55
N LEU A 126 15.41 -5.61 15.61
CA LEU A 126 14.03 -5.21 15.87
C LEU A 126 13.23 -6.29 16.61
N SER A 127 13.49 -7.57 16.33
CA SER A 127 12.84 -8.68 17.05
C SER A 127 13.19 -8.75 18.54
N LYS A 128 14.38 -8.27 18.94
CA LYS A 128 14.81 -8.19 20.34
C LYS A 128 14.21 -6.97 21.03
N GLU A 129 14.30 -5.81 20.40
CA GLU A 129 13.71 -4.56 20.93
C GLU A 129 12.19 -4.69 21.09
N ALA A 130 11.51 -5.45 20.22
CA ALA A 130 10.09 -5.74 20.40
C ALA A 130 9.78 -6.56 21.66
N LEU A 131 10.71 -7.41 22.13
CA LEU A 131 10.57 -8.14 23.38
C LEU A 131 10.88 -7.26 24.60
N GLU A 132 11.87 -6.36 24.46
CA GLU A 132 12.24 -5.38 25.49
C GLU A 132 11.09 -4.38 25.71
N ALA A 133 10.55 -3.79 24.63
CA ALA A 133 9.35 -2.95 24.66
C ALA A 133 8.11 -3.67 25.22
N ALA A 134 7.97 -4.98 24.99
CA ALA A 134 6.87 -5.76 25.55
C ALA A 134 7.03 -6.01 27.06
N ALA A 135 8.26 -6.06 27.56
CA ALA A 135 8.56 -6.20 28.98
C ALA A 135 8.42 -4.86 29.73
N GLU A 136 8.78 -3.76 29.08
CA GLU A 136 8.78 -2.41 29.65
C GLU A 136 8.00 -1.42 28.76
N PRO A 137 6.66 -1.58 28.61
CA PRO A 137 5.87 -0.77 27.67
C PRO A 137 5.82 0.72 28.00
N ASP A 138 6.14 1.09 29.25
CA ASP A 138 6.21 2.47 29.71
C ASP A 138 7.56 3.14 29.36
N ASP A 139 8.58 2.39 28.93
CA ASP A 139 9.84 2.98 28.49
C ASP A 139 9.79 3.41 27.02
N LEU A 140 9.82 4.72 26.79
CA LEU A 140 9.77 5.30 25.45
C LEU A 140 11.04 5.03 24.62
N SER A 141 12.19 4.70 25.24
CA SER A 141 13.41 4.36 24.49
C SER A 141 13.20 3.13 23.62
N GLU A 142 12.61 2.09 24.18
CA GLU A 142 12.37 0.81 23.51
C GLU A 142 11.47 0.99 22.26
N TRP A 143 10.47 1.87 22.35
CA TRP A 143 9.65 2.24 21.20
C TRP A 143 10.43 3.04 20.14
N ALA A 144 11.36 3.90 20.56
CA ALA A 144 12.22 4.65 19.66
C ALA A 144 13.20 3.72 18.92
N ASP A 145 13.77 2.73 19.61
CA ASP A 145 14.67 1.73 19.01
C ASP A 145 13.94 0.91 17.95
N MET A 146 12.70 0.48 18.21
CA MET A 146 11.88 -0.16 17.18
C MET A 146 11.70 0.71 15.93
N GLN A 147 11.47 2.02 16.09
CA GLN A 147 11.27 2.94 14.97
C GLN A 147 12.55 3.14 14.16
N PHE A 148 13.68 3.34 14.83
CA PHE A 148 14.99 3.49 14.17
C PHE A 148 15.36 2.25 13.38
N LEU A 149 15.21 1.06 13.97
CA LEU A 149 15.52 -0.21 13.31
C LEU A 149 14.60 -0.51 12.12
N LEU A 150 13.31 -0.16 12.23
CA LEU A 150 12.38 -0.32 11.12
C LEU A 150 12.72 0.62 9.95
N TRP A 151 13.02 1.90 10.23
CA TRP A 151 13.46 2.84 9.20
C TRP A 151 14.77 2.42 8.55
N ASP A 152 15.73 1.93 9.33
CA ASP A 152 17.00 1.44 8.82
C ASP A 152 16.83 0.22 7.90
N ALA A 153 15.98 -0.73 8.30
CA ALA A 153 15.65 -1.88 7.49
C ALA A 153 14.97 -1.47 6.17
N GLN A 154 14.00 -0.56 6.22
CA GLN A 154 13.27 -0.08 5.03
C GLN A 154 14.21 0.59 4.03
N ARG A 155 15.01 1.56 4.49
CA ARG A 155 15.94 2.28 3.60
C ARG A 155 17.00 1.36 2.99
N ARG A 156 17.55 0.42 3.78
CA ARG A 156 18.56 -0.55 3.31
C ARG A 156 17.97 -1.59 2.35
N ALA A 157 16.66 -1.82 2.40
CA ALA A 157 15.94 -2.63 1.43
C ALA A 157 15.54 -1.84 0.15
N GLY A 158 15.79 -0.52 0.11
CA GLY A 158 15.37 0.35 -1.00
C GLY A 158 13.86 0.56 -1.09
N ILE A 159 13.13 0.37 0.03
CA ILE A 159 11.68 0.56 0.09
C ILE A 159 11.38 2.05 0.23
N THR A 160 10.61 2.61 -0.70
CA THR A 160 10.19 4.02 -0.63
C THR A 160 8.96 4.21 0.25
N ASP A 161 8.76 5.44 0.72
CA ASP A 161 7.59 5.81 1.53
C ASP A 161 6.28 5.56 0.76
N GLU A 162 6.25 5.78 -0.56
CA GLU A 162 5.09 5.48 -1.40
C GLU A 162 4.81 3.98 -1.47
N GLN A 163 5.85 3.16 -1.64
CA GLN A 163 5.72 1.71 -1.72
C GLN A 163 5.19 1.12 -0.42
N ILE A 164 5.76 1.50 0.73
CA ILE A 164 5.28 1.00 2.02
C ILE A 164 3.88 1.52 2.34
N THR A 165 3.58 2.78 2.03
CA THR A 165 2.25 3.35 2.24
C THR A 165 1.19 2.60 1.44
N GLN A 166 1.45 2.34 0.16
CA GLN A 166 0.53 1.56 -0.68
C GLN A 166 0.35 0.14 -0.13
N ALA A 167 1.45 -0.54 0.26
CA ALA A 167 1.38 -1.87 0.87
C ALA A 167 0.59 -1.87 2.19
N MET A 168 0.71 -0.82 3.01
CA MET A 168 -0.07 -0.65 4.24
C MET A 168 -1.57 -0.48 3.95
N VAL A 169 -1.95 0.30 2.94
CA VAL A 169 -3.35 0.50 2.52
C VAL A 169 -3.97 -0.83 2.08
N GLU A 170 -3.29 -1.55 1.20
CA GLU A 170 -3.75 -2.86 0.71
C GLU A 170 -3.83 -3.88 1.84
N LYS A 171 -2.80 -3.93 2.69
CA LYS A 171 -2.76 -4.86 3.83
C LYS A 171 -3.87 -4.56 4.85
N LEU A 172 -4.17 -3.29 5.09
CA LEU A 172 -5.24 -2.87 5.98
C LEU A 172 -6.61 -3.31 5.43
N ALA A 173 -6.85 -3.17 4.13
CA ALA A 173 -8.08 -3.66 3.49
C ALA A 173 -8.25 -5.18 3.68
N VAL A 174 -7.20 -5.96 3.46
CA VAL A 174 -7.19 -7.41 3.70
C VAL A 174 -7.40 -7.75 5.18
N ASN A 175 -6.81 -6.99 6.11
CA ASN A 175 -6.99 -7.25 7.54
C ASN A 175 -8.42 -6.97 8.02
N LYS A 176 -9.09 -5.95 7.45
CA LYS A 176 -10.48 -5.61 7.74
C LYS A 176 -11.49 -6.63 7.22
N SER A 177 -11.15 -7.41 6.19
CA SER A 177 -12.04 -8.46 5.65
C SER A 177 -11.90 -9.82 6.34
N ARG A 178 -10.94 -9.98 7.27
CA ARG A 178 -10.70 -11.22 8.00
C ARG A 178 -11.58 -11.36 9.24
N GLN A 179 -11.78 -12.60 9.66
CA GLN A 179 -12.33 -12.92 10.96
C GLN A 179 -11.21 -13.03 12.00
N TRP A 180 -11.48 -12.47 13.18
CA TRP A 180 -10.54 -12.40 14.29
C TRP A 180 -11.15 -13.06 15.54
N PRO A 181 -10.34 -13.76 16.35
CA PRO A 181 -10.80 -14.32 17.61
C PRO A 181 -11.11 -13.23 18.64
N GLU A 182 -11.82 -13.61 19.70
CA GLU A 182 -12.12 -12.73 20.83
C GLU A 182 -10.86 -12.09 21.43
N PRO A 183 -10.95 -10.82 21.87
CA PRO A 183 -9.84 -10.15 22.49
C PRO A 183 -9.26 -10.84 23.72
N LYS A 184 -7.95 -11.09 23.69
CA LYS A 184 -7.13 -11.43 24.86
C LYS A 184 -6.01 -10.41 25.03
N ASP A 185 -5.83 -9.95 26.25
CA ASP A 185 -4.77 -9.01 26.60
C ASP A 185 -3.43 -9.73 26.71
N GLY A 186 -2.34 -9.05 26.35
CA GLY A 186 -0.97 -9.59 26.37
C GLY A 186 -0.63 -10.68 25.34
N GLU A 187 -1.61 -11.20 24.57
CA GLU A 187 -1.40 -12.32 23.65
C GLU A 187 -1.51 -11.91 22.16
N PRO A 188 -0.62 -12.41 21.27
CA PRO A 188 -0.74 -12.20 19.83
C PRO A 188 -2.06 -12.75 19.27
N ARG A 189 -2.71 -11.98 18.40
CA ARG A 189 -3.94 -12.41 17.73
C ARG A 189 -3.67 -12.79 16.29
N LEU A 190 -4.03 -14.01 15.94
CA LEU A 190 -3.93 -14.54 14.59
C LEU A 190 -5.32 -14.61 13.96
N HIS A 191 -5.41 -14.30 12.66
CA HIS A 191 -6.65 -14.43 11.91
C HIS A 191 -7.07 -15.90 11.81
N ILE A 192 -8.38 -16.13 11.79
CA ILE A 192 -8.94 -17.46 11.58
C ILE A 192 -8.69 -17.83 10.11
N LYS A 193 -7.97 -18.93 9.87
CA LYS A 193 -7.84 -19.52 8.54
C LYS A 193 -9.02 -20.47 8.34
N GLU A 194 -9.82 -20.27 7.30
CA GLU A 194 -10.76 -21.31 6.86
C GLU A 194 -9.92 -22.55 6.52
N GLN A 195 -10.16 -23.66 7.23
CA GLN A 195 -9.58 -24.92 6.81
C GLN A 195 -10.14 -25.26 5.43
N PRO A 196 -9.31 -25.71 4.47
CA PRO A 196 -9.83 -26.25 3.22
C PRO A 196 -10.83 -27.36 3.58
N VAL A 197 -12.03 -27.29 3.01
CA VAL A 197 -13.02 -28.36 3.17
C VAL A 197 -12.30 -29.66 2.78
N PRO A 198 -12.30 -30.70 3.64
CA PRO A 198 -11.70 -31.98 3.28
C PRO A 198 -12.28 -32.41 1.92
N VAL A 199 -11.42 -32.60 0.93
CA VAL A 199 -11.85 -33.13 -0.38
C VAL A 199 -12.21 -34.58 -0.13
N VAL A 200 -13.48 -34.83 0.18
CA VAL A 200 -14.01 -36.16 0.41
C VAL A 200 -14.44 -36.75 -0.94
N PRO A 201 -13.81 -37.84 -1.41
CA PRO A 201 -14.23 -38.51 -2.63
C PRO A 201 -15.68 -39.01 -2.55
N PRO A 202 -16.40 -39.18 -3.68
CA PRO A 202 -17.76 -39.70 -3.67
C PRO A 202 -17.82 -41.14 -3.11
N ALA A 203 -18.96 -41.52 -2.56
CA ALA A 203 -19.21 -42.93 -2.22
C ALA A 203 -19.25 -43.76 -3.50
N ILE A 204 -18.79 -45.00 -3.43
CA ILE A 204 -18.79 -45.90 -4.58
C ILE A 204 -19.68 -47.11 -4.30
N GLU A 205 -20.37 -47.56 -5.35
CA GLU A 205 -21.11 -48.81 -5.37
C GLU A 205 -20.17 -49.97 -5.74
N PRO A 206 -20.45 -51.20 -5.27
CA PRO A 206 -19.68 -52.39 -5.60
C PRO A 206 -19.96 -52.86 -7.04
N ASP A 207 -19.62 -52.03 -8.03
CA ASP A 207 -19.75 -52.32 -9.45
C ASP A 207 -18.37 -52.51 -10.09
N TYR A 208 -18.27 -53.54 -10.94
CA TYR A 208 -17.04 -53.91 -11.62
C TYR A 208 -16.43 -52.77 -12.45
N LYS A 209 -17.26 -51.99 -13.16
CA LYS A 209 -16.78 -50.87 -14.00
C LYS A 209 -16.30 -49.72 -13.13
N VAL A 210 -17.01 -49.44 -12.04
CA VAL A 210 -16.63 -48.40 -11.07
C VAL A 210 -15.27 -48.73 -10.45
N ILE A 211 -15.04 -49.96 -10.02
CA ILE A 211 -13.79 -50.36 -9.36
C ILE A 211 -12.62 -50.39 -10.34
N LYS A 212 -12.85 -50.86 -11.58
CA LYS A 212 -11.82 -50.84 -12.63
C LYS A 212 -11.42 -49.43 -13.06
N SER A 213 -12.29 -48.42 -12.86
CA SER A 213 -11.93 -47.03 -13.12
C SER A 213 -10.97 -46.44 -12.09
N ILE A 214 -10.96 -46.99 -10.87
CA ILE A 214 -10.14 -46.54 -9.74
C ILE A 214 -8.85 -47.38 -9.64
N LEU A 215 -8.97 -48.69 -9.84
CA LEU A 215 -7.88 -49.67 -9.79
C LEU A 215 -7.84 -50.47 -11.11
N PRO A 216 -7.34 -49.87 -12.21
CA PRO A 216 -7.44 -50.43 -13.56
C PRO A 216 -6.64 -51.71 -13.78
N THR A 217 -5.72 -52.04 -12.88
CA THR A 217 -4.88 -53.25 -12.93
C THR A 217 -5.47 -54.43 -12.15
N THR A 218 -6.57 -54.23 -11.43
CA THR A 218 -7.22 -55.29 -10.64
C THR A 218 -8.14 -56.14 -11.52
N ASN A 219 -8.18 -57.45 -11.27
CA ASN A 219 -9.16 -58.36 -11.89
C ASN A 219 -10.15 -58.87 -10.82
N PRO A 220 -11.04 -58.01 -10.30
CA PRO A 220 -11.88 -58.35 -9.16
C PRO A 220 -13.03 -59.26 -9.60
N ASP A 221 -13.30 -60.29 -8.80
CA ASP A 221 -14.59 -60.97 -8.80
C ASP A 221 -15.64 -60.14 -8.03
N GLU A 222 -16.89 -60.59 -8.02
CA GLU A 222 -18.01 -59.90 -7.36
C GLU A 222 -17.74 -59.69 -5.85
N TYR A 223 -17.09 -60.66 -5.20
CA TYR A 223 -16.74 -60.57 -3.78
C TYR A 223 -15.66 -59.51 -3.53
N ALA A 224 -14.61 -59.47 -4.36
CA ALA A 224 -13.57 -58.45 -4.31
C ALA A 224 -14.13 -57.04 -4.56
N CYS A 225 -15.20 -56.93 -5.37
CA CYS A 225 -15.86 -55.65 -5.61
C CYS A 225 -16.54 -55.08 -4.35
N CYS A 226 -17.26 -55.93 -3.61
CA CYS A 226 -17.89 -55.57 -2.34
C CYS A 226 -16.86 -55.10 -1.31
N ILE A 227 -15.78 -55.85 -1.12
CA ILE A 227 -14.73 -55.50 -0.15
C ILE A 227 -14.04 -54.17 -0.50
N ALA A 228 -13.75 -53.92 -1.78
CA ALA A 228 -13.12 -52.66 -2.20
C ALA A 228 -14.06 -51.45 -1.98
N ALA A 229 -15.35 -51.59 -2.26
CA ALA A 229 -16.34 -50.56 -1.98
C ALA A 229 -16.50 -50.29 -0.48
N ASP A 230 -16.55 -51.34 0.33
CA ASP A 230 -16.64 -51.23 1.80
C ASP A 230 -15.42 -50.52 2.38
N MET A 231 -14.21 -50.91 1.95
CA MET A 231 -12.96 -50.26 2.37
C MET A 231 -12.92 -48.79 1.97
N TRP A 232 -13.31 -48.46 0.74
CA TRP A 232 -13.38 -47.07 0.27
C TRP A 232 -14.37 -46.24 1.08
N ASN A 233 -15.58 -46.77 1.29
CA ASN A 233 -16.64 -46.08 2.03
C ASN A 233 -16.30 -45.95 3.53
N ALA A 234 -15.54 -46.89 4.10
CA ALA A 234 -15.00 -46.80 5.46
C ALA A 234 -13.96 -45.68 5.59
N CYS A 235 -12.97 -45.62 4.68
CA CYS A 235 -11.99 -44.54 4.62
C CYS A 235 -12.66 -43.17 4.41
N ARG A 236 -13.62 -43.09 3.49
CA ARG A 236 -14.44 -41.90 3.25
C ARG A 236 -15.19 -41.44 4.51
N SER A 237 -15.77 -42.38 5.25
CA SER A 237 -16.47 -42.09 6.50
C SER A 237 -15.53 -41.58 7.59
N ALA A 238 -14.32 -42.12 7.67
CA ALA A 238 -13.29 -41.59 8.58
C ALA A 238 -12.88 -40.15 8.21
N MET A 239 -12.73 -39.84 6.92
CA MET A 239 -12.44 -38.48 6.44
C MET A 239 -13.56 -37.48 6.78
N LEU A 240 -14.83 -37.90 6.71
CA LEU A 240 -15.98 -37.08 7.10
C LEU A 240 -16.07 -36.85 8.62
N ASN A 241 -15.62 -37.83 9.42
CA ASN A 241 -15.67 -37.75 10.87
C ASN A 241 -14.43 -37.09 11.51
N GLY A 242 -13.30 -37.06 10.81
CA GLY A 242 -12.04 -36.47 11.30
C GLY A 242 -12.03 -34.95 11.47
N GLY A 243 -13.11 -34.24 11.09
CA GLY A 243 -13.30 -32.80 11.33
C GLY A 243 -14.01 -32.45 12.65
N LYS A 244 -14.21 -33.42 13.55
CA LYS A 244 -14.93 -33.24 14.84
C LYS A 244 -14.07 -33.61 16.07
N SER A 245 -12.82 -33.15 16.11
CA SER A 245 -12.00 -33.19 17.33
C SER A 245 -11.55 -31.77 17.70
#